data_AF-A0A7J7NL57-F1
#
_entry.id   AF-A0A7J7NL57-F1
#
_cell.length_a   1.000
_cell.length_b   1.000
_cell.length_c   1.000
_cell.angle_alpha   90.00
_cell.angle_beta   90.00
_cell.angle_gamma   90.00
#
_symmetry.space_group_name_H-M   'P 1'
#
loop_
_entity.id
_entity.type
_entity.pdbx_description
1 polymer ?
#
loop_
_entity_poly.entity_id
_entity_poly.type
_entity_poly.pdbx_seq_one_letter_code
_entity_poly.pdbx_strand_id
1 'polypeptide(L)'
;MTVLWTLLEAIKKRLIFRQGVTMKNEKSEDSDDESIQWLIKVEVSKWSQRDFQPNPDFLKQTVPHFKDNPKLGLVQARCSFVNNDGNLLTRLQNVNLCFHFEVKQQVNGVFLNFFGFNWTTSVWRIKTLEDSGGWLERITVEDMDIAVRAHLNG
;
A
#
# COMPACT_ATOMS: atom_id res chain seq x y z
N MET A 1 4.03 11.49 -35.84
CA MET A 1 4.03 12.51 -34.76
C MET A 1 3.00 12.25 -33.65
N THR A 2 1.97 11.42 -33.85
CA THR A 2 0.90 11.14 -32.86
C THR A 2 1.25 10.10 -31.80
N VAL A 3 1.96 9.02 -32.15
CA VAL A 3 2.25 7.92 -31.20
C VAL A 3 3.12 8.35 -30.02
N LEU A 4 4.15 9.19 -30.27
CA LEU A 4 5.01 9.71 -29.21
C LEU A 4 4.24 10.64 -28.26
N TRP A 5 3.28 11.40 -28.78
CA TRP A 5 2.41 12.26 -27.97
C TRP A 5 1.41 11.44 -27.15
N THR A 6 0.81 10.39 -27.73
CA THR A 6 -0.07 9.48 -26.98
C THR A 6 0.71 8.73 -25.90
N LEU A 7 1.94 8.30 -26.20
CA LEU A 7 2.82 7.65 -25.23
C LEU A 7 3.24 8.63 -24.13
N LEU A 8 3.62 9.85 -24.48
CA LEU A 8 3.95 10.91 -23.50
C LEU A 8 2.74 11.28 -22.64
N GLU A 9 1.55 11.40 -23.21
CA GLU A 9 0.32 11.67 -22.44
C GLU A 9 -0.10 10.48 -21.57
N ALA A 10 0.08 9.24 -22.03
CA ALA A 10 -0.13 8.04 -21.21
C ALA A 10 0.91 7.93 -20.08
N ILE A 11 2.17 8.26 -20.37
CA ILE A 11 3.26 8.35 -19.39
C ILE A 11 2.99 9.48 -18.41
N LYS A 12 2.52 10.64 -18.87
CA LYS A 12 2.17 11.81 -18.04
C LYS A 12 0.94 11.54 -17.17
N LYS A 13 -0.11 10.88 -17.69
CA LYS A 13 -1.26 10.39 -16.90
C LYS A 13 -0.84 9.35 -15.85
N ARG A 14 0.08 8.43 -16.18
CA ARG A 14 0.64 7.45 -15.22
C ARG A 14 1.63 8.08 -14.23
N LEU A 15 2.34 9.14 -14.61
CA LEU A 15 3.19 9.96 -13.72
C LEU A 15 2.38 10.88 -12.82
N ILE A 16 1.18 11.31 -13.21
CA ILE A 16 0.29 12.09 -12.34
C ILE A 16 -0.29 11.21 -11.21
N PHE A 17 -0.29 9.88 -11.37
CA PHE A 17 -0.49 8.95 -10.25
C PHE A 17 0.76 8.78 -9.36
N ARG A 18 1.91 9.38 -9.74
CA ARG A 18 3.21 9.37 -9.02
C ARG A 18 3.49 10.66 -8.23
N GLN A 19 2.52 11.15 -7.47
CA GLN A 19 2.91 11.83 -6.23
C GLN A 19 2.81 10.81 -5.12
N GLY A 20 3.95 10.48 -4.51
CA GLY A 20 3.94 10.05 -3.12
C GLY A 20 3.00 11.00 -2.39
N VAL A 21 2.03 10.43 -1.70
CA VAL A 21 0.92 11.14 -1.09
C VAL A 21 1.45 12.30 -0.25
N THR A 22 1.53 13.47 -0.88
CA THR A 22 1.38 14.75 -0.23
C THR A 22 -0.06 15.08 -0.57
N MET A 23 -0.98 14.57 0.24
CA MET A 23 -2.41 14.82 0.05
C MET A 23 -2.57 16.34 0.00
N LYS A 24 -2.99 16.88 -1.16
CA LYS A 24 -3.81 18.08 -1.09
C LYS A 24 -5.05 17.68 -0.29
N ASN A 25 -5.37 18.48 0.72
CA ASN A 25 -6.61 18.41 1.48
C ASN A 25 -7.80 18.65 0.54
N GLU A 26 -8.10 17.71 -0.35
CA GLU A 26 -9.43 17.55 -0.88
C GLU A 26 -10.16 16.70 0.16
N LYS A 27 -11.04 17.38 0.91
CA LYS A 27 -11.98 16.74 1.82
C LYS A 27 -12.74 15.69 1.02
N SER A 28 -12.35 14.43 1.14
CA SER A 28 -13.21 13.31 0.78
C SER A 28 -14.46 13.46 1.63
N GLU A 29 -15.64 13.50 1.00
CA GLU A 29 -16.93 13.55 1.69
C GLU A 29 -16.93 12.52 2.82
N ASP A 30 -16.91 13.06 4.04
CA ASP A 30 -16.88 12.31 5.27
C ASP A 30 -18.14 11.45 5.33
N SER A 31 -18.00 10.14 5.57
CA SER A 31 -19.13 9.44 6.18
C SER A 31 -19.19 9.94 7.62
N ASP A 32 -20.18 10.77 7.93
CA ASP A 32 -20.47 11.30 9.28
C ASP A 32 -20.83 10.23 10.32
N ASP A 33 -20.69 8.94 9.98
CA ASP A 33 -20.98 7.82 10.87
C ASP A 33 -19.87 7.65 11.92
N GLU A 34 -20.13 8.17 13.13
CA GLU A 34 -19.26 8.04 14.29
C GLU A 34 -18.88 6.58 14.60
N SER A 35 -19.74 5.61 14.25
CA SER A 35 -19.50 4.19 14.48
C SER A 35 -18.33 3.68 13.63
N ILE A 36 -18.26 4.12 12.36
CA ILE A 36 -17.17 3.77 11.44
C ILE A 36 -15.86 4.42 11.91
N GLN A 37 -15.91 5.68 12.35
CA GLN A 37 -14.74 6.37 12.90
C GLN A 37 -14.19 5.66 14.14
N TRP A 38 -15.08 5.18 15.01
CA TRP A 38 -14.70 4.43 16.20
C TRP A 38 -14.06 3.08 15.85
N LEU A 39 -14.63 2.33 14.91
CA LEU A 39 -14.06 1.05 14.44
C LEU A 39 -12.66 1.24 13.84
N ILE A 40 -12.47 2.27 13.00
CA ILE A 40 -11.15 2.64 12.46
C ILE A 40 -10.16 2.88 13.59
N LYS A 41 -10.55 3.70 14.58
CA LYS A 41 -9.68 4.04 15.72
C LYS A 41 -9.31 2.81 16.53
N VAL A 42 -10.26 1.91 16.81
CA VAL A 42 -10.03 0.66 17.54
C VAL A 42 -9.03 -0.23 16.79
N GLU A 43 -9.19 -0.42 15.49
CA GLU A 43 -8.32 -1.30 14.72
C GLU A 43 -6.90 -0.75 14.57
N VAL A 44 -6.77 0.55 14.26
CA VAL A 44 -5.47 1.25 14.21
C VAL A 44 -4.76 1.18 15.56
N SER A 45 -5.50 1.29 16.67
CA SER A 45 -4.93 1.19 18.03
C SER A 45 -4.37 -0.20 18.34
N LYS A 46 -4.97 -1.28 17.82
CA LYS A 46 -4.44 -2.64 18.00
C LYS A 46 -3.07 -2.81 17.34
N TRP A 47 -2.84 -2.17 16.19
CA TRP A 47 -1.55 -2.25 15.49
C TRP A 47 -0.45 -1.51 16.26
N SER A 48 -0.79 -0.38 16.88
CA SER A 48 0.13 0.41 17.73
C SER A 48 0.71 -0.37 18.90
N GLN A 49 0.05 -1.45 19.34
CA GLN A 49 0.55 -2.31 20.42
C GLN A 49 1.53 -3.39 19.93
N ARG A 50 1.77 -3.50 18.62
CA ARG A 50 2.58 -4.54 17.98
C ARG A 50 3.74 -3.95 17.16
N ASP A 51 4.36 -2.88 17.67
CA ASP A 51 5.49 -2.14 17.07
C ASP A 51 5.18 -1.30 15.81
N PHE A 52 3.97 -1.41 15.24
CA PHE A 52 3.55 -0.60 14.09
C PHE A 52 2.74 0.61 14.55
N GLN A 53 3.22 1.82 14.28
CA GLN A 53 2.53 3.06 14.64
C GLN A 53 1.90 3.71 13.39
N PRO A 54 0.76 3.18 12.87
CA PRO A 54 0.05 3.81 11.76
C PRO A 54 -0.43 5.21 12.16
N ASN A 55 -0.43 6.13 11.20
CA ASN A 55 -1.12 7.41 11.38
C ASN A 55 -2.64 7.14 11.57
N PRO A 56 -3.34 7.82 12.50
CA PRO A 56 -4.78 7.70 12.66
C PRO A 56 -5.62 7.84 11.38
N ASP A 57 -5.11 8.51 10.36
CA ASP A 57 -5.75 8.66 9.05
C ASP A 57 -5.46 7.52 8.06
N PHE A 58 -4.64 6.53 8.44
CA PHE A 58 -4.19 5.45 7.56
C PHE A 58 -5.35 4.81 6.78
N LEU A 59 -6.38 4.34 7.49
CA LEU A 59 -7.54 3.71 6.84
C LEU A 59 -8.35 4.71 5.99
N LYS A 60 -8.41 5.99 6.39
CA LYS A 60 -9.06 7.05 5.62
C LYS A 60 -8.34 7.30 4.30
N GLN A 61 -7.02 7.18 4.29
CA GLN A 61 -6.22 7.34 3.07
C GLN A 61 -6.25 6.08 2.19
N THR A 62 -6.27 4.88 2.78
CA THR A 62 -6.13 3.64 1.99
C THR A 62 -7.46 3.07 1.46
N VAL A 63 -8.54 3.13 2.26
CA VAL A 63 -9.83 2.49 1.90
C VAL A 63 -10.49 3.12 0.66
N PRO A 64 -10.48 4.45 0.43
CA PRO A 64 -11.13 5.04 -0.73
C PRO A 64 -10.62 4.52 -2.09
N HIS A 65 -9.38 4.07 -2.18
CA HIS A 65 -8.82 3.50 -3.42
C HIS A 65 -9.61 2.29 -3.94
N PHE A 66 -10.35 1.58 -3.08
CA PHE A 66 -11.15 0.42 -3.44
C PHE A 66 -12.55 0.75 -3.98
N LYS A 67 -13.05 1.98 -3.80
CA LYS A 67 -14.44 2.37 -4.08
C LYS A 67 -14.75 2.30 -5.58
N ASP A 68 -13.88 2.89 -6.40
CA ASP A 68 -14.10 3.04 -7.84
C ASP A 68 -13.26 2.05 -8.68
N ASN A 69 -12.56 1.12 -8.02
CA ASN A 69 -11.72 0.13 -8.69
C ASN A 69 -11.99 -1.29 -8.15
N PRO A 70 -12.95 -2.03 -8.75
CA PRO A 70 -13.30 -3.38 -8.30
C PRO A 70 -12.17 -4.40 -8.54
N LYS A 71 -11.23 -4.10 -9.45
CA LYS A 71 -10.06 -4.95 -9.72
C LYS A 71 -8.90 -4.71 -8.74
N LEU A 72 -8.96 -3.67 -7.92
CA LEU A 72 -7.93 -3.43 -6.91
C LEU A 72 -8.09 -4.42 -5.76
N GLY A 73 -7.10 -5.29 -5.59
CA GLY A 73 -7.06 -6.30 -4.52
C GLY A 73 -6.26 -5.89 -3.28
N LEU A 74 -5.26 -5.02 -3.44
CA LEU A 74 -4.33 -4.64 -2.38
C LEU A 74 -3.94 -3.15 -2.50
N VAL A 75 -3.88 -2.47 -1.36
CA VAL A 75 -3.20 -1.18 -1.19
C VAL A 75 -2.10 -1.36 -0.16
N GLN A 76 -0.85 -1.12 -0.56
CA GLN A 76 0.33 -1.20 0.31
C GLN A 76 0.85 0.20 0.58
N ALA A 77 0.95 0.58 1.85
CA ALA A 77 1.64 1.78 2.27
C ALA A 77 3.12 1.49 2.57
N ARG A 78 3.88 2.56 2.76
CA ARG A 78 5.31 2.51 3.11
C ARG A 78 5.49 2.45 4.63
N CYS A 79 6.41 1.60 5.07
CA CYS A 79 6.94 1.62 6.43
C CYS A 79 8.18 2.52 6.54
N SER A 80 8.38 3.11 7.72
CA SER A 80 9.61 3.80 8.08
C SER A 80 10.00 3.48 9.52
N PHE A 81 11.28 3.57 9.85
CA PHE A 81 11.76 3.41 11.21
C PHE A 81 11.60 4.70 12.02
N VAL A 82 11.07 4.60 13.24
CA VAL A 82 10.99 5.75 14.17
C VAL A 82 12.38 6.16 14.67
N ASN A 83 13.30 5.19 14.79
CA ASN A 83 14.67 5.40 15.24
C ASN A 83 15.68 5.55 14.09
N ASN A 84 15.22 5.94 12.89
CA ASN A 84 16.06 6.03 11.68
C ASN A 84 17.35 6.84 11.91
N ASP A 85 17.31 7.91 12.69
CA ASP A 85 18.44 8.80 12.98
C ASP A 85 19.20 8.46 14.28
N GLY A 86 18.90 7.31 14.91
CA GLY A 86 19.49 6.92 16.20
C GLY A 86 21.00 6.65 16.15
N ASN A 87 21.51 6.03 15.07
CA ASN A 87 22.94 5.83 14.84
C ASN A 87 23.24 5.53 13.35
N LEU A 88 24.51 5.29 13.00
CA LEU A 88 24.91 5.01 11.61
C LEU A 88 24.22 3.76 11.04
N LEU A 89 24.08 2.69 11.84
CA LEU A 89 23.44 1.45 11.40
C LEU A 89 21.96 1.67 11.09
N THR A 90 21.22 2.38 11.96
CA THR A 90 19.78 2.66 11.73
C THR A 90 19.58 3.55 10.51
N ARG A 91 20.50 4.49 10.25
CA ARG A 91 20.48 5.32 9.04
C ARG A 91 20.69 4.50 7.77
N LEU A 92 21.64 3.57 7.79
CA LEU A 92 21.87 2.65 6.67
C LEU A 92 20.68 1.71 6.44
N GLN A 93 20.08 1.18 7.51
CA GLN A 93 18.84 0.39 7.42
C GLN A 93 17.69 1.19 6.82
N ASN A 94 17.56 2.46 7.21
CA ASN A 94 16.54 3.35 6.66
C ASN A 94 16.75 3.62 5.17
N VAL A 95 17.99 3.83 4.70
CA VAL A 95 18.30 3.97 3.26
C VAL A 95 17.87 2.73 2.48
N ASN A 96 18.18 1.54 3.00
CA ASN A 96 17.78 0.29 2.36
C ASN A 96 16.24 0.13 2.31
N LEU A 97 15.54 0.49 3.39
CA LEU A 97 14.08 0.43 3.46
C LEU A 97 13.42 1.43 2.51
N CYS A 98 13.91 2.68 2.47
CA CYS A 98 13.46 3.69 1.52
C CYS A 98 13.65 3.22 0.08
N PHE A 99 14.82 2.66 -0.26
CA PHE A 99 15.06 2.12 -1.60
C PHE A 99 14.08 0.98 -1.97
N HIS A 100 13.75 0.11 -1.01
CA HIS A 100 12.76 -0.96 -1.23
C HIS A 100 11.38 -0.40 -1.61
N PHE A 101 10.85 0.54 -0.83
CA PHE A 101 9.50 1.07 -1.05
C PHE A 101 9.42 2.12 -2.17
N GLU A 102 10.36 3.06 -2.22
CA GLU A 102 10.28 4.22 -3.12
C GLU A 102 10.81 3.90 -4.52
N VAL A 103 11.71 2.93 -4.65
CA VAL A 103 12.30 2.55 -5.94
C VAL A 103 11.84 1.17 -6.36
N LYS A 104 12.22 0.10 -5.65
CA LYS A 104 11.97 -1.28 -6.11
C LYS A 104 10.49 -1.58 -6.29
N GLN A 105 9.65 -1.31 -5.28
CA GLN A 105 8.22 -1.57 -5.38
C GLN A 105 7.54 -0.72 -6.45
N GLN A 106 7.92 0.55 -6.58
CA GLN A 106 7.35 1.45 -7.60
C GLN A 106 7.73 1.01 -9.02
N VAL A 107 9.00 0.64 -9.23
CA VAL A 107 9.48 0.13 -10.51
C VAL A 107 8.77 -1.18 -10.86
N ASN A 108 8.70 -2.13 -9.93
CA ASN A 108 8.00 -3.39 -10.17
C ASN A 108 6.51 -3.18 -10.43
N GLY A 109 5.84 -2.31 -9.67
CA GLY A 109 4.44 -1.95 -9.90
C GLY A 109 4.18 -1.36 -11.28
N VAL A 110 5.11 -0.56 -11.81
CA VAL A 110 4.97 0.05 -13.14
C VAL A 110 5.32 -0.92 -14.28
N PHE A 111 6.40 -1.70 -14.15
CA PHE A 111 6.92 -2.51 -15.25
C PHE A 111 6.44 -3.96 -15.24
N LEU A 112 6.17 -4.51 -14.05
CA LEU A 112 5.73 -5.90 -13.87
C LEU A 112 4.25 -5.98 -13.49
N ASN A 113 3.58 -4.83 -13.28
CA ASN A 113 2.22 -4.76 -12.72
C ASN A 113 2.07 -5.54 -11.40
N PHE A 114 3.18 -5.70 -10.67
CA PHE A 114 3.27 -6.52 -9.47
C PHE A 114 4.29 -5.91 -8.52
N PHE A 115 4.03 -5.99 -7.22
CA PHE A 115 5.02 -5.79 -6.19
C PHE A 115 4.78 -6.83 -5.08
N GLY A 116 5.85 -7.27 -4.44
CA GLY A 116 5.74 -8.16 -3.29
C GLY A 116 5.04 -7.47 -2.12
N PHE A 117 4.03 -8.14 -1.56
CA PHE A 117 3.39 -7.75 -0.31
C PHE A 117 4.39 -7.95 0.85
N ASN A 118 4.48 -6.97 1.77
CA ASN A 118 5.49 -6.95 2.83
C ASN A 118 4.90 -7.20 4.23
N TRP A 119 3.99 -8.15 4.37
CA TRP A 119 3.32 -8.55 5.62
C TRP A 119 2.39 -7.52 6.32
N THR A 120 2.74 -6.24 6.30
CA THR A 120 2.14 -5.19 7.14
C THR A 120 1.86 -3.92 6.36
N THR A 121 1.17 -2.96 6.99
CA THR A 121 0.86 -1.63 6.42
C THR A 121 0.12 -1.69 5.09
N SER A 122 -0.76 -2.69 4.94
CA SER A 122 -1.55 -2.88 3.75
C SER A 122 -3.01 -3.14 4.08
N VAL A 123 -3.88 -2.86 3.12
CA VAL A 123 -5.30 -3.20 3.17
C VAL A 123 -5.58 -4.12 2.00
N TRP A 124 -6.23 -5.25 2.28
CA TRP A 124 -6.64 -6.23 1.29
C TRP A 124 -8.15 -6.20 1.08
N ARG A 125 -8.58 -6.40 -0.16
CA ARG A 125 -9.96 -6.76 -0.46
C ARG A 125 -10.16 -8.22 -0.06
N ILE A 126 -11.12 -8.48 0.82
CA ILE A 126 -11.41 -9.83 1.34
C ILE A 126 -11.65 -10.82 0.19
N LYS A 127 -12.46 -10.43 -0.79
CA LYS A 127 -12.71 -11.25 -1.98
C LYS A 127 -11.45 -11.69 -2.71
N THR A 128 -10.45 -10.81 -2.83
CA THR A 128 -9.16 -11.15 -3.46
C THR A 128 -8.44 -12.23 -2.67
N LEU A 129 -8.45 -12.16 -1.33
CA LEU A 129 -7.85 -13.19 -0.49
C LEU A 129 -8.58 -14.54 -0.64
N GLU A 130 -9.90 -14.52 -0.64
CA GLU A 130 -10.75 -15.71 -0.81
C GLU A 130 -10.54 -16.37 -2.17
N ASP A 131 -10.62 -15.59 -3.25
CA ASP A 131 -10.44 -16.05 -4.62
C ASP A 131 -8.99 -16.58 -4.84
N SER A 132 -8.03 -16.14 -4.03
CA SER A 132 -6.64 -16.64 -4.04
C SER A 132 -6.44 -17.95 -3.28
N GLY A 133 -7.43 -18.40 -2.49
CA GLY A 133 -7.31 -19.59 -1.64
C GLY A 133 -6.84 -19.30 -0.20
N GLY A 134 -6.86 -18.03 0.22
CA GLY A 134 -6.56 -17.62 1.60
C GLY A 134 -5.09 -17.76 2.01
N TRP A 135 -4.84 -17.50 3.30
CA TRP A 135 -3.52 -17.63 3.93
C TRP A 135 -3.16 -19.11 4.13
N LEU A 136 -1.93 -19.48 3.81
CA LEU A 136 -1.43 -20.85 3.95
C LEU A 136 -0.37 -20.90 5.06
N GLU A 137 -0.62 -21.66 6.11
CA GLU A 137 0.27 -21.76 7.28
C GLU A 137 1.54 -22.60 7.06
N ARG A 138 1.66 -23.25 5.89
CA ARG A 138 2.73 -24.23 5.62
C ARG A 138 4.05 -23.64 5.13
N ILE A 139 4.12 -22.32 4.93
CA ILE A 139 5.29 -21.63 4.38
C ILE A 139 5.64 -20.44 5.28
N THR A 140 6.94 -20.12 5.37
CA THR A 140 7.46 -19.01 6.18
C THR A 140 7.45 -17.66 5.46
N VAL A 141 6.97 -17.63 4.22
CA VAL A 141 6.92 -16.44 3.34
C VAL A 141 5.51 -16.32 2.74
N GLU A 142 4.53 -16.42 3.63
CA GLU A 142 3.12 -16.53 3.33
C GLU A 142 2.51 -15.22 2.80
N ASP A 143 3.15 -14.08 3.06
CA ASP A 143 2.85 -12.79 2.40
C ASP A 143 3.15 -12.79 0.90
N MET A 144 4.35 -13.22 0.52
CA MET A 144 4.74 -13.25 -0.89
C MET A 144 3.90 -14.27 -1.66
N ASP A 145 3.67 -15.45 -1.08
CA ASP A 145 2.86 -16.50 -1.70
C ASP A 145 1.44 -16.04 -2.00
N ILE A 146 0.76 -15.41 -1.04
CA ILE A 146 -0.59 -14.91 -1.31
C ILE A 146 -0.61 -13.77 -2.31
N ALA A 147 0.41 -12.90 -2.31
CA ALA A 147 0.53 -11.83 -3.29
C ALA A 147 0.73 -12.36 -4.71
N VAL A 148 1.57 -13.39 -4.88
CA VAL A 148 1.78 -14.04 -6.16
C VAL A 148 0.49 -14.73 -6.62
N ARG A 149 -0.17 -15.52 -5.76
CA ARG A 149 -1.44 -16.17 -6.10
C ARG A 149 -2.53 -15.17 -6.48
N ALA A 150 -2.67 -14.10 -5.71
CA ALA A 150 -3.62 -13.02 -6.02
C ALA A 150 -3.32 -12.38 -7.37
N HIS A 151 -2.05 -12.06 -7.65
CA HIS A 151 -1.65 -11.47 -8.92
C HIS A 151 -1.92 -12.39 -10.13
N LEU A 152 -1.72 -13.70 -9.97
CA LEU A 152 -2.01 -14.69 -11.01
C LEU A 152 -3.51 -14.86 -11.28
N ASN A 153 -4.37 -14.53 -10.31
CA ASN A 153 -5.82 -14.61 -10.43
C ASN A 153 -6.48 -13.34 -11.02
N GLY A 154 -5.69 -12.31 -11.34
CA GLY A 154 -6.12 -11.08 -12.02
C GLY A 154 -6.41 -9.90 -11.10
#